data_AF-A0AAW0BRP2-F1
#
_entry.id   AF-A0AAW0BRP2-F1
#
_cell.length_a   1.000
_cell.length_b   1.000
_cell.length_c   1.000
_cell.angle_alpha   90.00
_cell.angle_beta   90.00
_cell.angle_gamma   90.00
#
_symmetry.space_group_name_H-M   'P 1'
#
loop_
_entity.id
_entity.type
_entity.pdbx_description
1 polymer ?
#
loop_
_entity_poly.entity_id
_entity_poly.type
_entity_poly.pdbx_seq_one_letter_code
_entity_poly.pdbx_strand_id
1 'polypeptide(L)'
;MARYVRTRIWNAIGFYLSELPSEVSVGLLNGVVDMLSSLLSGDEPASSQFCSYEAGSHFTAKAITFISFTISPSPPNLLINSTEFQGIREMYRDLLELSRPNLYPRAIQDQALRPLLAQVGSRSTRHLLQALLQWPHIEVQLFISEFFSRFTLLAFRSVDDLMKYSVIRAYRNAVPQWNESSLVPLVEFLSQVVTLSERHCKSVMESGALDFMLHLYLTDFWDPLASQERRRTFRKSALLGACNHFLLVTLETKIGSHFTSSHPLSMMWSIHPVLNFCSEDSKERRWERRQRFWSTSSDAYIKWRVSSIFEIARDETKLLGDAVALDIVTDCFQLLGPEYPSWIGFRALRSLHEVITQSVSARSVRVRIWNALNAYIAGLPEHDAIGLLNHAVTMLSSLLYAFARTGFFDSDILTEMFRSGDDSVTVHFRFHGDRPTFVTDAIVHFIHCFTLAAERNNVREVILSTNLPSFAESSVELLRDAFPHEPAYTIEELSSELTSKEAVDLYKTHYDESTLHAPFSLHVLQWNVLLLKGAIRTQRRRLIVTPPTWWDPETTDEDANLDTGFLYDWLRE
;
A
#
# COMPACT_ATOMS: atom_id res chain seq x y z
N MET A 1 -14.14 -42.55 54.17
CA MET A 1 -13.66 -41.29 54.82
C MET A 1 -12.19 -41.00 54.58
N ALA A 2 -11.24 -41.48 55.40
CA ALA A 2 -9.86 -40.95 55.43
C ALA A 2 -9.15 -40.84 54.06
N ARG A 3 -9.30 -41.84 53.18
CA ARG A 3 -8.71 -41.83 51.83
C ARG A 3 -9.25 -40.68 50.94
N TYR A 4 -10.55 -40.38 51.01
CA TYR A 4 -11.20 -39.29 50.27
C TYR A 4 -10.81 -37.91 50.81
N VAL A 5 -10.69 -37.77 52.14
CA VAL A 5 -10.19 -36.55 52.78
C VAL A 5 -8.73 -36.28 52.38
N ARG A 6 -7.88 -37.32 52.37
CA ARG A 6 -6.47 -37.21 51.96
C ARG A 6 -6.32 -36.77 50.49
N THR A 7 -7.19 -37.24 49.59
CA THR A 7 -7.23 -36.78 48.18
C THR A 7 -7.78 -35.35 48.04
N ARG A 8 -8.82 -34.96 48.79
CA ARG A 8 -9.32 -33.57 48.79
C ARG A 8 -8.26 -32.58 49.31
N ILE A 9 -7.53 -32.94 50.36
CA ILE A 9 -6.41 -32.14 50.89
C ILE A 9 -5.27 -32.07 49.87
N TRP A 10 -4.88 -33.18 49.23
CA TRP A 10 -3.84 -33.14 48.20
C TRP A 10 -4.23 -32.36 46.95
N ASN A 11 -5.50 -32.38 46.52
CA ASN A 11 -5.96 -31.57 45.39
C ASN A 11 -6.06 -30.08 45.78
N ALA A 12 -6.43 -29.75 47.02
CA ALA A 12 -6.40 -28.38 47.52
C ALA A 12 -4.95 -27.87 47.65
N ILE A 13 -4.02 -28.69 48.14
CA ILE A 13 -2.58 -28.41 48.17
C ILE A 13 -2.03 -28.28 46.74
N GLY A 14 -2.45 -29.12 45.79
CA GLY A 14 -2.06 -28.98 44.38
C GLY A 14 -2.51 -27.65 43.77
N PHE A 15 -3.73 -27.19 44.10
CA PHE A 15 -4.24 -25.89 43.66
C PHE A 15 -3.56 -24.71 44.38
N TYR A 16 -3.25 -24.84 45.67
CA TYR A 16 -2.47 -23.83 46.42
C TYR A 16 -0.98 -23.83 46.07
N LEU A 17 -0.41 -24.94 45.57
CA LEU A 17 0.91 -25.00 44.96
C LEU A 17 0.92 -24.43 43.52
N SER A 18 -0.24 -24.17 42.92
CA SER A 18 -0.39 -23.27 41.77
C SER A 18 -0.73 -21.81 42.15
N GLU A 19 -0.91 -21.50 43.45
CA GLU A 19 -0.97 -20.11 43.97
C GLU A 19 0.26 -19.73 44.82
N LEU A 20 1.19 -20.65 45.06
CA LEU A 20 2.47 -20.41 45.72
C LEU A 20 3.61 -21.08 44.93
N PRO A 21 4.57 -20.31 44.38
CA PRO A 21 5.90 -20.84 44.10
C PRO A 21 6.63 -21.07 45.43
N SER A 22 6.24 -22.14 46.14
CA SER A 22 7.29 -22.95 46.76
C SER A 22 8.10 -23.62 45.64
N GLU A 23 7.42 -24.00 44.54
CA GLU A 23 7.86 -24.43 43.20
C GLU A 23 8.12 -25.95 43.02
N VAL A 24 9.15 -26.54 42.38
CA VAL A 24 10.63 -26.33 42.41
C VAL A 24 11.24 -26.04 43.79
N SER A 25 10.36 -26.01 44.79
CA SER A 25 10.47 -26.49 46.17
C SER A 25 11.43 -27.66 46.39
N VAL A 26 11.61 -28.59 45.46
CA VAL A 26 12.64 -29.64 45.63
C VAL A 26 14.07 -29.05 45.69
N GLY A 27 14.25 -27.77 45.34
CA GLY A 27 15.32 -26.90 45.85
C GLY A 27 14.91 -26.01 47.04
N LEU A 28 13.82 -25.22 46.95
CA LEU A 28 13.47 -24.22 47.98
C LEU A 28 13.04 -24.81 49.35
N LEU A 29 12.25 -25.88 49.33
CA LEU A 29 11.87 -26.73 50.47
C LEU A 29 13.09 -27.45 51.05
N ASN A 30 14.04 -27.90 50.20
CA ASN A 30 15.30 -28.47 50.69
C ASN A 30 16.11 -27.39 51.44
N GLY A 31 16.26 -26.19 50.88
CA GLY A 31 16.90 -25.07 51.58
C GLY A 31 16.18 -24.66 52.88
N VAL A 32 14.84 -24.71 52.91
CA VAL A 32 14.05 -24.49 54.15
C VAL A 32 14.25 -25.63 55.16
N VAL A 33 14.36 -26.88 54.72
CA VAL A 33 14.65 -28.04 55.58
C VAL A 33 16.08 -28.00 56.12
N ASP A 34 17.05 -27.60 55.31
CA ASP A 34 18.45 -27.43 55.72
C ASP A 34 18.61 -26.25 56.68
N MET A 35 17.95 -25.12 56.42
CA MET A 35 17.93 -23.96 57.33
C MET A 35 17.26 -24.30 58.68
N LEU A 36 16.13 -25.01 58.66
CA LEU A 36 15.48 -25.50 59.88
C LEU A 36 16.34 -26.54 60.61
N SER A 37 17.14 -27.34 59.90
CA SER A 37 18.11 -28.25 60.50
C SER A 37 19.30 -27.50 61.12
N SER A 38 19.79 -26.45 60.47
CA SER A 38 20.91 -25.62 60.97
C SER A 38 20.53 -24.79 62.19
N LEU A 39 19.29 -24.27 62.25
CA LEU A 39 18.73 -23.61 63.43
C LEU A 39 18.47 -24.59 64.60
N LEU A 40 18.43 -25.89 64.32
CA LEU A 40 18.36 -26.96 65.32
C LEU A 40 19.75 -27.56 65.65
N SER A 41 20.85 -27.13 64.99
CA SER A 41 22.21 -27.62 65.24
C SER A 41 23.21 -26.55 65.72
N GLY A 42 23.06 -25.28 65.33
CA GLY A 42 23.63 -24.13 66.06
C GLY A 42 25.03 -23.61 65.68
N ASP A 43 25.34 -23.44 64.39
CA ASP A 43 26.57 -22.75 63.90
C ASP A 43 26.27 -21.75 62.75
N GLU A 44 27.11 -20.72 62.55
CA GLU A 44 26.94 -19.59 61.60
C GLU A 44 27.91 -19.57 60.39
N PRO A 45 27.52 -18.93 59.27
CA PRO A 45 28.43 -18.03 58.53
C PRO A 45 27.77 -16.73 57.97
N ALA A 46 28.57 -15.81 57.38
CA ALA A 46 28.23 -14.37 57.33
C ALA A 46 28.12 -13.65 55.95
N SER A 47 27.19 -12.68 55.91
CA SER A 47 27.17 -11.35 55.23
C SER A 47 27.61 -11.13 53.76
N SER A 48 26.73 -10.53 52.95
CA SER A 48 26.93 -9.16 52.39
C SER A 48 25.62 -8.55 51.82
N GLN A 49 25.56 -7.21 51.68
CA GLN A 49 24.34 -6.39 51.56
C GLN A 49 23.64 -6.40 50.18
N PHE A 50 22.31 -6.21 50.19
CA PHE A 50 21.54 -5.58 49.10
C PHE A 50 20.39 -4.73 49.67
N CYS A 51 20.06 -3.59 49.06
CA CYS A 51 19.05 -2.65 49.58
C CYS A 51 17.62 -2.96 49.10
N SER A 52 16.64 -2.66 49.96
CA SER A 52 15.21 -2.93 49.77
C SER A 52 14.45 -1.85 48.99
N TYR A 53 13.51 -2.27 48.13
CA TYR A 53 12.45 -1.42 47.56
C TYR A 53 11.12 -2.20 47.54
N GLU A 54 10.20 -1.90 48.45
CA GLU A 54 9.01 -2.72 48.69
C GLU A 54 7.86 -2.54 47.67
N ALA A 55 7.98 -1.61 46.73
CA ALA A 55 6.90 -1.26 45.79
C ALA A 55 6.49 -2.38 44.81
N GLY A 56 7.34 -3.39 44.59
CA GLY A 56 7.12 -4.41 43.56
C GLY A 56 6.10 -5.51 43.90
N SER A 57 5.92 -5.85 45.18
CA SER A 57 5.10 -7.00 45.61
C SER A 57 3.60 -6.77 45.36
N HIS A 58 3.08 -5.64 45.83
CA HIS A 58 1.68 -5.23 45.64
C HIS A 58 1.32 -5.03 44.16
N PHE A 59 2.26 -4.58 43.33
CA PHE A 59 2.06 -4.42 41.89
C PHE A 59 1.93 -5.77 41.18
N THR A 60 2.80 -6.73 41.52
CA THR A 60 2.79 -8.08 40.94
C THR A 60 1.46 -8.79 41.20
N ALA A 61 0.92 -8.68 42.42
CA ALA A 61 -0.40 -9.24 42.77
C ALA A 61 -1.54 -8.63 41.94
N LYS A 62 -1.61 -7.30 41.81
CA LYS A 62 -2.62 -6.64 40.94
C LYS A 62 -2.51 -7.09 39.48
N ALA A 63 -1.29 -7.20 38.95
CA ALA A 63 -1.03 -7.57 37.57
C ALA A 63 -1.43 -9.02 37.25
N ILE A 64 -1.21 -9.96 38.17
CA ILE A 64 -1.61 -11.37 38.02
C ILE A 64 -3.14 -11.49 37.92
N THR A 65 -3.89 -10.80 38.80
CA THR A 65 -5.36 -10.79 38.76
C THR A 65 -5.90 -10.30 37.41
N PHE A 66 -5.26 -9.27 36.81
CA PHE A 66 -5.65 -8.77 35.49
C PHE A 66 -5.38 -9.76 34.35
N ILE A 67 -4.26 -10.51 34.41
CA ILE A 67 -3.94 -11.55 33.42
C ILE A 67 -4.99 -12.67 33.47
N SER A 68 -5.40 -13.11 34.67
CA SER A 68 -6.48 -14.08 34.84
C SER A 68 -7.83 -13.57 34.30
N PHE A 69 -8.13 -12.28 34.44
CA PHE A 69 -9.38 -11.67 33.97
C PHE A 69 -9.42 -11.50 32.44
N THR A 70 -8.27 -11.29 31.78
CA THR A 70 -8.20 -11.01 30.33
C THR A 70 -8.09 -12.25 29.45
N ILE A 71 -7.88 -13.43 30.03
CA ILE A 71 -7.75 -14.71 29.31
C ILE A 71 -9.08 -15.48 29.20
N SER A 72 -10.12 -15.11 29.97
CA SER A 72 -11.44 -15.77 29.89
C SER A 72 -12.25 -15.31 28.66
N PRO A 73 -12.61 -16.20 27.71
CA PRO A 73 -13.32 -15.82 26.48
C PRO A 73 -14.85 -15.73 26.63
N SER A 74 -15.39 -15.92 27.85
CA SER A 74 -16.83 -15.92 28.11
C SER A 74 -17.18 -15.11 29.37
N PRO A 75 -18.14 -14.18 29.31
CA PRO A 75 -18.58 -13.43 30.48
C PRO A 75 -19.49 -14.29 31.37
N PRO A 76 -19.17 -14.50 32.66
CA PRO A 76 -20.14 -15.05 33.59
C PRO A 76 -21.24 -14.01 33.86
N ASN A 77 -22.51 -14.44 33.80
CA ASN A 77 -23.64 -13.59 34.19
C ASN A 77 -23.68 -13.42 35.72
N LEU A 78 -22.85 -12.50 36.22
CA LEU A 78 -22.80 -12.10 37.63
C LEU A 78 -23.28 -10.66 37.78
N LEU A 79 -23.95 -10.39 38.91
CA LEU A 79 -24.33 -9.05 39.33
C LEU A 79 -23.05 -8.29 39.72
N ILE A 80 -22.50 -7.52 38.77
CA ILE A 80 -21.24 -6.79 38.95
C ILE A 80 -21.39 -5.78 40.09
N ASN A 81 -20.66 -6.00 41.18
CA ASN A 81 -20.74 -5.14 42.36
C ASN A 81 -20.04 -3.80 42.11
N SER A 82 -20.51 -2.74 42.76
CA SER A 82 -19.96 -1.38 42.58
C SER A 82 -18.48 -1.26 42.94
N THR A 83 -17.98 -2.11 43.84
CA THR A 83 -16.57 -2.21 44.24
C THR A 83 -15.68 -2.78 43.12
N GLU A 84 -16.19 -3.72 42.33
CA GLU A 84 -15.48 -4.33 41.19
C GLU A 84 -15.22 -3.31 40.08
N PHE A 85 -16.22 -2.46 39.80
CA PHE A 85 -16.08 -1.33 38.88
C PHE A 85 -15.04 -0.29 39.33
N GLN A 86 -14.82 -0.10 40.64
CA GLN A 86 -13.82 0.84 41.15
C GLN A 86 -12.39 0.32 40.90
N GLY A 87 -12.11 -0.95 41.27
CA GLY A 87 -10.78 -1.54 41.07
C GLY A 87 -10.34 -1.54 39.60
N ILE A 88 -11.27 -1.80 38.66
CA ILE A 88 -10.99 -1.73 37.22
C ILE A 88 -10.60 -0.29 36.79
N ARG A 89 -11.28 0.74 37.31
CA ARG A 89 -10.96 2.15 36.96
C ARG A 89 -9.60 2.59 37.49
N GLU A 90 -9.28 2.23 38.74
CA GLU A 90 -7.97 2.52 39.34
C GLU A 90 -6.85 1.82 38.56
N MET A 91 -7.03 0.56 38.17
CA MET A 91 -6.09 -0.17 37.34
C MET A 91 -5.86 0.47 35.95
N TYR A 92 -6.90 0.96 35.27
CA TYR A 92 -6.70 1.68 33.99
C TYR A 92 -5.96 3.01 34.18
N ARG A 93 -6.14 3.70 35.32
CA ARG A 93 -5.34 4.88 35.67
C ARG A 93 -3.88 4.51 35.94
N ASP A 94 -3.62 3.44 36.69
CA ASP A 94 -2.26 2.92 36.97
C ASP A 94 -1.54 2.55 35.65
N LEU A 95 -2.25 1.91 34.70
CA LEU A 95 -1.71 1.56 33.38
C LEU A 95 -1.43 2.78 32.50
N LEU A 96 -2.34 3.77 32.47
CA LEU A 96 -2.11 5.01 31.73
C LEU A 96 -0.90 5.79 32.29
N GLU A 97 -0.77 5.88 33.62
CA GLU A 97 0.37 6.50 34.28
C GLU A 97 1.69 5.81 33.88
N LEU A 98 1.77 4.48 34.02
CA LEU A 98 2.97 3.70 33.67
C LEU A 98 3.30 3.70 32.17
N SER A 99 2.34 4.03 31.30
CA SER A 99 2.53 4.16 29.85
C SER A 99 3.10 5.52 29.42
N ARG A 100 3.21 6.51 30.31
CA ARG A 100 3.72 7.85 29.99
C ARG A 100 5.13 7.81 29.37
N PRO A 101 5.36 8.43 28.21
CA PRO A 101 6.68 8.48 27.60
C PRO A 101 7.66 9.28 28.47
N ASN A 102 8.93 8.87 28.43
CA ASN A 102 10.06 9.46 29.16
C ASN A 102 10.02 9.45 30.71
N LEU A 103 8.86 9.21 31.35
CA LEU A 103 8.75 9.15 32.81
C LEU A 103 9.20 7.80 33.41
N TYR A 104 8.91 6.70 32.72
CA TYR A 104 9.26 5.33 33.13
C TYR A 104 10.25 4.68 32.14
N PRO A 105 11.06 3.68 32.56
CA PRO A 105 11.86 2.87 31.65
C PRO A 105 11.00 2.21 30.56
N ARG A 106 11.50 2.15 29.32
CA ARG A 106 10.73 1.65 28.16
C ARG A 106 10.18 0.23 28.34
N ALA A 107 10.85 -0.62 29.12
CA ALA A 107 10.32 -1.96 29.46
C ALA A 107 9.02 -1.91 30.29
N ILE A 108 8.90 -0.94 31.20
CA ILE A 108 7.68 -0.71 32.00
C ILE A 108 6.59 -0.08 31.13
N GLN A 109 6.94 0.92 30.30
CA GLN A 109 6.02 1.48 29.31
C GLN A 109 5.45 0.39 28.38
N ASP A 110 6.29 -0.46 27.79
CA ASP A 110 5.86 -1.58 26.95
C ASP A 110 4.98 -2.58 27.71
N GLN A 111 5.29 -2.86 28.98
CA GLN A 111 4.46 -3.73 29.83
C GLN A 111 3.09 -3.13 30.13
N ALA A 112 2.98 -1.80 30.30
CA ALA A 112 1.72 -1.09 30.48
C ALA A 112 0.94 -0.87 29.16
N LEU A 113 1.62 -0.68 28.04
CA LEU A 113 1.01 -0.50 26.72
C LEU A 113 0.42 -1.80 26.15
N ARG A 114 1.06 -2.96 26.39
CA ARG A 114 0.55 -4.30 25.98
C ARG A 114 -0.94 -4.50 26.30
N PRO A 115 -1.41 -4.39 27.57
CA PRO A 115 -2.81 -4.61 27.91
C PRO A 115 -3.73 -3.52 27.35
N LEU A 116 -3.30 -2.26 27.35
CA LEU A 116 -4.09 -1.15 26.80
C LEU A 116 -4.37 -1.35 25.30
N LEU A 117 -3.35 -1.70 24.52
CA LEU A 117 -3.51 -1.99 23.10
C LEU A 117 -4.19 -3.34 22.82
N ALA A 118 -4.04 -4.36 23.68
CA ALA A 118 -4.86 -5.56 23.57
C ALA A 118 -6.36 -5.24 23.67
N GLN A 119 -6.76 -4.36 24.60
CA GLN A 119 -8.15 -3.92 24.75
C GLN A 119 -8.66 -3.07 23.58
N VAL A 120 -7.78 -2.34 22.89
CA VAL A 120 -8.13 -1.67 21.61
C VAL A 120 -8.33 -2.73 20.51
N GLY A 121 -7.40 -3.68 20.36
CA GLY A 121 -7.51 -4.77 19.39
C GLY A 121 -8.80 -5.59 19.53
N SER A 122 -9.19 -5.92 20.77
CA SER A 122 -10.43 -6.65 21.07
C SER A 122 -11.71 -5.79 21.07
N ARG A 123 -11.62 -4.48 20.77
CA ARG A 123 -12.72 -3.48 20.90
C ARG A 123 -13.31 -3.37 22.32
N SER A 124 -12.57 -3.78 23.36
CA SER A 124 -13.00 -3.74 24.77
C SER A 124 -12.77 -2.37 25.44
N THR A 125 -12.83 -1.29 24.65
CA THR A 125 -12.32 0.06 24.95
C THR A 125 -13.08 0.82 26.05
N ARG A 126 -14.28 0.36 26.46
CA ARG A 126 -15.20 1.10 27.36
C ARG A 126 -14.55 1.62 28.64
N HIS A 127 -13.72 0.82 29.30
CA HIS A 127 -13.08 1.22 30.57
C HIS A 127 -11.88 2.14 30.35
N LEU A 128 -11.11 1.93 29.27
CA LEU A 128 -10.04 2.81 28.83
C LEU A 128 -10.59 4.22 28.51
N LEU A 129 -11.68 4.32 27.76
CA LEU A 129 -12.34 5.59 27.44
C LEU A 129 -12.81 6.35 28.70
N GLN A 130 -13.32 5.64 29.72
CA GLN A 130 -13.70 6.26 31.00
C GLN A 130 -12.50 6.78 31.81
N ALA A 131 -11.32 6.18 31.65
CA ALA A 131 -10.09 6.66 32.28
C ALA A 131 -9.50 7.86 31.50
N LEU A 132 -9.44 7.78 30.16
CA LEU A 132 -8.98 8.87 29.29
C LEU A 132 -9.81 10.14 29.48
N LEU A 133 -11.14 10.03 29.61
CA LEU A 133 -12.05 11.16 29.89
C LEU A 133 -11.68 11.96 31.15
N GLN A 134 -10.98 11.35 32.11
CA GLN A 134 -10.51 11.98 33.36
C GLN A 134 -9.03 12.38 33.32
N TRP A 135 -8.31 12.04 32.25
CA TRP A 135 -6.87 12.25 32.11
C TRP A 135 -6.59 13.61 31.46
N PRO A 136 -5.44 14.27 31.74
CA PRO A 136 -5.14 15.55 31.11
C PRO A 136 -4.95 15.40 29.60
N HIS A 137 -5.60 16.26 28.82
CA HIS A 137 -5.60 16.23 27.36
C HIS A 137 -4.20 16.16 26.71
N ILE A 138 -3.18 16.79 27.31
CA ILE A 138 -1.79 16.69 26.84
C ILE A 138 -1.20 15.27 27.01
N GLU A 139 -1.58 14.54 28.06
CA GLU A 139 -1.18 13.14 28.26
C GLU A 139 -1.91 12.23 27.25
N VAL A 140 -3.20 12.51 26.97
CA VAL A 140 -3.97 11.84 25.92
C VAL A 140 -3.30 12.03 24.56
N GLN A 141 -2.85 13.25 24.22
CA GLN A 141 -2.10 13.52 22.98
C GLN A 141 -0.81 12.69 22.93
N LEU A 142 0.01 12.73 23.98
CA LEU A 142 1.28 11.99 24.05
C LEU A 142 1.09 10.46 23.95
N PHE A 143 0.03 9.93 24.57
CA PHE A 143 -0.33 8.52 24.52
C PHE A 143 -0.78 8.06 23.13
N ILE A 144 -1.60 8.84 22.43
CA ILE A 144 -2.01 8.52 21.05
C ILE A 144 -0.84 8.72 20.08
N SER A 145 0.05 9.70 20.30
CA SER A 145 1.31 9.82 19.56
C SER A 145 2.21 8.60 19.76
N GLU A 146 2.30 8.05 20.98
CA GLU A 146 3.04 6.82 21.24
C GLU A 146 2.36 5.58 20.62
N PHE A 147 1.03 5.56 20.46
CA PHE A 147 0.39 4.54 19.61
C PHE A 147 0.89 4.66 18.17
N PHE A 148 0.81 5.84 17.55
CA PHE A 148 1.29 6.03 16.18
C PHE A 148 2.80 5.75 16.03
N SER A 149 3.62 6.00 17.05
CA SER A 149 5.06 5.64 17.05
C SER A 149 5.27 4.12 16.92
N ARG A 150 4.41 3.29 17.53
CA ARG A 150 4.46 1.82 17.40
C ARG A 150 3.78 1.31 16.12
N PHE A 151 2.77 2.03 15.60
CA PHE A 151 2.12 1.76 14.32
C PHE A 151 2.71 2.57 13.14
N THR A 152 3.96 3.02 13.24
CA THR A 152 4.66 3.72 12.14
C THR A 152 5.04 2.70 11.07
N LEU A 153 4.10 2.34 10.18
CA LEU A 153 4.28 1.30 9.17
C LEU A 153 5.50 1.59 8.27
N LEU A 154 5.77 2.88 8.04
CA LEU A 154 6.95 3.45 7.38
C LEU A 154 8.31 2.95 7.90
N ALA A 155 8.41 2.53 9.17
CA ALA A 155 9.67 2.19 9.83
C ALA A 155 10.09 0.71 9.64
N PHE A 156 9.19 -0.15 9.16
CA PHE A 156 9.39 -1.60 9.20
C PHE A 156 9.66 -2.19 7.82
N ARG A 157 10.82 -2.85 7.66
CA ARG A 157 11.19 -3.54 6.41
C ARG A 157 10.44 -4.86 6.21
N SER A 158 9.91 -5.44 7.28
CA SER A 158 9.16 -6.70 7.26
C SER A 158 8.09 -6.74 8.35
N VAL A 159 7.10 -7.62 8.16
CA VAL A 159 6.09 -7.92 9.18
C VAL A 159 6.73 -8.60 10.40
N ASP A 160 7.80 -9.39 10.19
CA ASP A 160 8.54 -10.04 11.28
C ASP A 160 9.27 -9.04 12.17
N ASP A 161 9.81 -7.94 11.61
CA ASP A 161 10.38 -6.84 12.39
C ASP A 161 9.31 -6.18 13.28
N LEU A 162 8.13 -5.91 12.72
CA LEU A 162 7.00 -5.35 13.46
C LEU A 162 6.50 -6.31 14.56
N MET A 163 6.46 -7.62 14.29
CA MET A 163 6.02 -8.65 15.24
C MET A 163 7.06 -8.97 16.34
N LYS A 164 8.29 -8.46 16.27
CA LYS A 164 9.25 -8.47 17.39
C LYS A 164 8.78 -7.55 18.54
N TYR A 165 8.02 -6.50 18.24
CA TYR A 165 7.52 -5.56 19.26
C TYR A 165 6.40 -6.20 20.08
N SER A 166 6.71 -6.50 21.35
CA SER A 166 5.80 -7.18 22.28
C SER A 166 4.44 -6.50 22.44
N VAL A 167 4.40 -5.17 22.34
CA VAL A 167 3.18 -4.33 22.37
C VAL A 167 2.29 -4.59 21.14
N ILE A 168 2.88 -4.55 19.94
CA ILE A 168 2.16 -4.81 18.68
C ILE A 168 1.72 -6.27 18.59
N ARG A 169 2.52 -7.22 19.10
CA ARG A 169 2.10 -8.62 19.23
C ARG A 169 0.88 -8.78 20.15
N ALA A 170 0.84 -8.08 21.28
CA ALA A 170 -0.31 -8.11 22.19
C ALA A 170 -1.57 -7.51 21.53
N TYR A 171 -1.46 -6.38 20.84
CA TYR A 171 -2.52 -5.84 19.99
C TYR A 171 -3.01 -6.89 18.98
N ARG A 172 -2.08 -7.42 18.19
CA ARG A 172 -2.39 -8.27 17.03
C ARG A 172 -3.01 -9.62 17.41
N ASN A 173 -2.65 -10.16 18.57
CA ASN A 173 -3.24 -11.36 19.12
C ASN A 173 -4.68 -11.13 19.65
N ALA A 174 -4.98 -9.91 20.11
CA ALA A 174 -6.31 -9.54 20.61
C ALA A 174 -7.30 -9.12 19.51
N VAL A 175 -6.80 -8.68 18.34
CA VAL A 175 -7.62 -8.42 17.14
C VAL A 175 -8.40 -9.69 16.75
N PRO A 176 -9.76 -9.67 16.76
CA PRO A 176 -10.57 -10.82 16.40
C PRO A 176 -10.26 -11.33 15.00
N GLN A 177 -10.14 -12.65 14.83
CA GLN A 177 -9.78 -13.27 13.56
C GLN A 177 -10.77 -13.01 12.41
N TRP A 178 -11.98 -12.52 12.67
CA TRP A 178 -12.96 -12.16 11.65
C TRP A 178 -12.76 -10.75 11.07
N ASN A 179 -11.95 -9.90 11.70
CA ASN A 179 -11.57 -8.62 11.11
C ASN A 179 -10.72 -8.82 9.84
N GLU A 180 -11.11 -8.16 8.74
CA GLU A 180 -10.38 -8.25 7.47
C GLU A 180 -9.05 -7.50 7.52
N SER A 181 -9.09 -6.29 8.10
CA SER A 181 -7.94 -5.48 8.50
C SER A 181 -7.85 -5.43 10.02
N SER A 182 -6.63 -5.60 10.52
CA SER A 182 -6.28 -5.50 11.93
C SER A 182 -6.18 -4.08 12.46
N LEU A 183 -6.03 -3.06 11.60
CA LEU A 183 -5.99 -1.65 12.00
C LEU A 183 -7.38 -1.05 12.28
N VAL A 184 -8.45 -1.69 11.81
CA VAL A 184 -9.84 -1.21 11.98
C VAL A 184 -10.19 -0.89 13.45
N PRO A 185 -9.90 -1.75 14.46
CA PRO A 185 -10.18 -1.43 15.87
C PRO A 185 -9.39 -0.23 16.42
N LEU A 186 -8.20 0.07 15.87
CA LEU A 186 -7.46 1.28 16.24
C LEU A 186 -8.18 2.53 15.72
N VAL A 187 -8.61 2.51 14.44
CA VAL A 187 -9.34 3.63 13.84
C VAL A 187 -10.70 3.87 14.52
N GLU A 188 -11.45 2.80 14.80
CA GLU A 188 -12.70 2.88 15.58
C GLU A 188 -12.48 3.46 16.99
N PHE A 189 -11.39 3.08 17.67
CA PHE A 189 -11.03 3.64 18.98
C PHE A 189 -10.69 5.13 18.89
N LEU A 190 -9.98 5.58 17.86
CA LEU A 190 -9.72 7.01 17.63
C LEU A 190 -11.03 7.79 17.47
N SER A 191 -12.02 7.28 16.72
CA SER A 191 -13.37 7.88 16.62
C SER A 191 -14.07 7.95 17.98
N GLN A 192 -13.93 6.91 18.81
CA GLN A 192 -14.48 6.87 20.17
C GLN A 192 -13.79 7.87 21.11
N VAL A 193 -12.51 8.18 20.91
CA VAL A 193 -11.81 9.25 21.67
C VAL A 193 -12.24 10.63 21.19
N VAL A 194 -12.36 10.86 19.87
CA VAL A 194 -12.83 12.14 19.29
C VAL A 194 -14.21 12.54 19.84
N THR A 195 -15.13 11.60 19.96
CA THR A 195 -16.50 11.85 20.49
C THR A 195 -16.56 12.16 21.99
N LEU A 196 -15.48 11.98 22.77
CA LEU A 196 -15.49 12.30 24.21
C LEU A 196 -15.65 13.80 24.50
N SER A 197 -15.04 14.67 23.68
CA SER A 197 -15.15 16.14 23.76
C SER A 197 -14.27 16.81 22.69
N GLU A 198 -14.51 18.09 22.39
CA GLU A 198 -13.61 18.89 21.53
C GLU A 198 -12.14 18.89 21.99
N ARG A 199 -11.86 18.81 23.31
CA ARG A 199 -10.48 18.72 23.81
C ARG A 199 -9.82 17.38 23.48
N HIS A 200 -10.58 16.29 23.53
CA HIS A 200 -10.10 14.96 23.14
C HIS A 200 -9.94 14.86 21.62
N CYS A 201 -10.88 15.44 20.85
CA CYS A 201 -10.68 15.66 19.41
C CYS A 201 -9.36 16.40 19.14
N LYS A 202 -9.14 17.57 19.75
CA LYS A 202 -7.89 18.34 19.60
C LYS A 202 -6.65 17.48 19.87
N SER A 203 -6.67 16.71 20.96
CA SER A 203 -5.57 15.83 21.37
C SER A 203 -5.28 14.73 20.34
N VAL A 204 -6.32 14.15 19.73
CA VAL A 204 -6.15 13.16 18.64
C VAL A 204 -5.60 13.83 17.38
N MET A 205 -6.11 14.99 16.98
CA MET A 205 -5.60 15.70 15.79
C MET A 205 -4.13 16.11 15.95
N GLU A 206 -3.77 16.70 17.09
CA GLU A 206 -2.40 17.14 17.41
C GLU A 206 -1.45 15.98 17.76
N SER A 207 -1.94 14.75 17.82
CA SER A 207 -1.10 13.55 18.00
C SER A 207 -0.57 12.96 16.69
N GLY A 208 -0.99 13.50 15.52
CA GLY A 208 -0.62 13.00 14.19
C GLY A 208 -1.67 12.10 13.52
N ALA A 209 -2.92 12.12 13.99
CA ALA A 209 -3.97 11.24 13.45
C ALA A 209 -4.27 11.49 11.96
N LEU A 210 -4.16 12.74 11.49
CA LEU A 210 -4.35 13.04 10.07
C LEU A 210 -3.15 12.65 9.20
N ASP A 211 -1.92 12.69 9.71
CA ASP A 211 -0.74 12.11 9.06
C ASP A 211 -0.86 10.58 8.95
N PHE A 212 -1.38 9.93 10.00
CA PHE A 212 -1.67 8.50 9.97
C PHE A 212 -2.74 8.15 8.93
N MET A 213 -3.83 8.91 8.84
CA MET A 213 -4.83 8.74 7.77
C MET A 213 -4.23 9.01 6.39
N LEU A 214 -3.40 10.05 6.25
CA LEU A 214 -2.72 10.36 4.98
C LEU A 214 -1.83 9.20 4.57
N HIS A 215 -1.04 8.66 5.49
CA HIS A 215 -0.21 7.49 5.25
C HIS A 215 -1.04 6.27 4.80
N LEU A 216 -2.18 5.99 5.43
CA LEU A 216 -3.09 4.94 4.97
C LEU A 216 -3.63 5.19 3.55
N TYR A 217 -4.03 6.42 3.19
CA TYR A 217 -4.42 6.74 1.81
C TYR A 217 -3.26 6.55 0.82
N LEU A 218 -2.06 7.03 1.17
CA LEU A 218 -0.87 6.89 0.35
C LEU A 218 -0.53 5.41 0.10
N THR A 219 -0.76 4.52 1.08
CA THR A 219 -0.51 3.07 0.99
C THR A 219 -1.69 2.22 0.49
N ASP A 220 -2.72 2.81 -0.11
CA ASP A 220 -3.95 2.12 -0.55
C ASP A 220 -4.72 1.38 0.56
N PHE A 221 -4.60 1.86 1.80
CA PHE A 221 -5.12 1.21 3.01
C PHE A 221 -4.51 -0.18 3.22
N TRP A 222 -3.24 -0.36 2.82
CA TRP A 222 -2.48 -1.56 3.11
C TRP A 222 -2.25 -1.74 4.62
N ASP A 223 -2.49 -2.96 5.09
CA ASP A 223 -2.35 -3.34 6.48
C ASP A 223 -1.22 -4.38 6.61
N PRO A 224 -0.03 -4.00 7.13
CA PRO A 224 1.10 -4.91 7.29
C PRO A 224 0.88 -5.96 8.39
N LEU A 225 -0.09 -5.76 9.28
CA LEU A 225 -0.41 -6.68 10.37
C LEU A 225 -1.49 -7.70 9.96
N ALA A 226 -2.21 -7.48 8.87
CA ALA A 226 -3.16 -8.44 8.33
C ALA A 226 -2.44 -9.75 7.92
N SER A 227 -2.97 -10.91 8.30
CA SER A 227 -2.31 -12.20 8.01
C SER A 227 -2.26 -12.47 6.50
N GLN A 228 -1.10 -12.89 5.99
CA GLN A 228 -0.85 -13.04 4.55
C GLN A 228 -1.81 -14.02 3.85
N GLU A 229 -2.32 -15.02 4.58
CA GLU A 229 -3.15 -16.12 4.07
C GLU A 229 -4.53 -15.73 3.52
N ARG A 230 -5.03 -14.51 3.80
CA ARG A 230 -6.35 -14.07 3.32
C ARG A 230 -6.24 -13.05 2.20
N ARG A 231 -7.09 -13.21 1.17
CA ARG A 231 -7.05 -12.48 -0.10
C ARG A 231 -7.09 -10.95 0.11
N ARG A 232 -6.31 -10.22 -0.70
CA ARG A 232 -6.07 -8.76 -0.55
C ARG A 232 -7.33 -7.90 -0.77
N THR A 233 -8.26 -8.35 -1.61
CA THR A 233 -9.36 -7.54 -2.18
C THR A 233 -10.32 -6.91 -1.18
N PHE A 234 -10.95 -7.71 -0.32
CA PHE A 234 -12.04 -7.24 0.56
C PHE A 234 -11.56 -6.26 1.64
N ARG A 235 -10.35 -6.50 2.17
CA ARG A 235 -9.76 -5.87 3.37
C ARG A 235 -9.75 -4.34 3.34
N LYS A 236 -9.57 -3.75 2.16
CA LYS A 236 -9.56 -2.30 1.94
C LYS A 236 -10.91 -1.66 2.30
N SER A 237 -12.02 -2.35 2.07
CA SER A 237 -13.38 -1.81 2.28
C SER A 237 -13.64 -1.48 3.75
N ALA A 238 -13.28 -2.39 4.67
CA ALA A 238 -13.46 -2.20 6.10
C ALA A 238 -12.57 -1.08 6.67
N LEU A 239 -11.29 -1.01 6.26
CA LEU A 239 -10.37 0.03 6.76
C LEU A 239 -10.70 1.41 6.17
N LEU A 240 -11.01 1.51 4.88
CA LEU A 240 -11.51 2.75 4.27
C LEU A 240 -12.83 3.20 4.93
N GLY A 241 -13.74 2.28 5.21
CA GLY A 241 -14.99 2.55 5.94
C GLY A 241 -14.75 3.12 7.34
N ALA A 242 -13.84 2.51 8.11
CA ALA A 242 -13.45 3.01 9.43
C ALA A 242 -12.79 4.39 9.36
N CYS A 243 -11.87 4.61 8.41
CA CYS A 243 -11.23 5.91 8.21
C CYS A 243 -12.24 6.98 7.79
N ASN A 244 -13.19 6.63 6.92
CA ASN A 244 -14.25 7.55 6.52
C ASN A 244 -15.17 7.91 7.69
N HIS A 245 -15.52 6.94 8.55
CA HIS A 245 -16.29 7.18 9.76
C HIS A 245 -15.53 8.08 10.76
N PHE A 246 -14.22 7.85 10.96
CA PHE A 246 -13.36 8.73 11.75
C PHE A 246 -13.38 10.17 11.25
N LEU A 247 -13.25 10.36 9.92
CA LEU A 247 -13.26 11.69 9.32
C LEU A 247 -14.63 12.38 9.43
N LEU A 248 -15.74 11.65 9.28
CA LEU A 248 -17.10 12.20 9.51
C LEU A 248 -17.28 12.69 10.96
N VAL A 249 -16.98 11.81 11.93
CA VAL A 249 -17.03 12.12 13.37
C VAL A 249 -16.12 13.30 13.74
N THR A 250 -14.99 13.44 13.04
CA THR A 250 -14.05 14.56 13.22
C THR A 250 -14.63 15.86 12.65
N LEU A 251 -15.21 15.83 11.45
CA LEU A 251 -15.85 16.99 10.80
C LEU A 251 -17.07 17.52 11.55
N GLU A 252 -17.81 16.67 12.27
CA GLU A 252 -18.92 17.09 13.16
C GLU A 252 -18.47 18.03 14.28
N THR A 253 -17.18 18.05 14.63
CA THR A 253 -16.61 18.97 15.63
C THR A 253 -16.00 20.21 14.98
N LYS A 254 -16.14 21.38 15.61
CA LYS A 254 -15.56 22.63 15.08
C LYS A 254 -14.03 22.56 15.00
N ILE A 255 -13.41 21.94 16.01
CA ILE A 255 -11.95 21.74 16.03
C ILE A 255 -11.51 20.76 14.93
N GLY A 256 -12.14 19.59 14.82
CA GLY A 256 -11.78 18.59 13.82
C GLY A 256 -11.96 19.08 12.38
N SER A 257 -13.01 19.84 12.12
CA SER A 257 -13.23 20.54 10.83
C SER A 257 -12.10 21.54 10.52
N HIS A 258 -11.67 22.37 11.48
CA HIS A 258 -10.54 23.29 11.32
C HIS A 258 -9.21 22.57 11.05
N PHE A 259 -8.88 21.52 11.82
CA PHE A 259 -7.66 20.74 11.58
C PHE A 259 -7.70 20.00 10.24
N THR A 260 -8.85 19.46 9.83
CA THR A 260 -8.94 18.69 8.58
C THR A 260 -8.83 19.59 7.36
N SER A 261 -9.50 20.74 7.35
CA SER A 261 -9.45 21.72 6.25
C SER A 261 -8.10 22.43 6.09
N SER A 262 -7.28 22.49 7.14
CA SER A 262 -5.91 23.03 7.09
C SER A 262 -4.83 21.97 6.80
N HIS A 263 -5.16 20.68 6.88
CA HIS A 263 -4.22 19.57 6.70
C HIS A 263 -4.23 19.00 5.26
N PRO A 264 -3.08 18.59 4.69
CA PRO A 264 -3.00 18.08 3.31
C PRO A 264 -3.92 16.91 2.96
N LEU A 265 -4.36 16.13 3.95
CA LEU A 265 -5.34 15.06 3.78
C LEU A 265 -6.60 15.52 3.04
N SER A 266 -7.12 16.72 3.33
CA SER A 266 -8.33 17.26 2.69
C SER A 266 -8.20 17.41 1.16
N MET A 267 -6.98 17.64 0.68
CA MET A 267 -6.65 17.80 -0.74
C MET A 267 -6.39 16.43 -1.40
N MET A 268 -5.81 15.49 -0.64
CA MET A 268 -5.41 14.18 -1.14
C MET A 268 -6.53 13.14 -1.13
N TRP A 269 -7.40 13.12 -0.11
CA TRP A 269 -8.44 12.11 0.05
C TRP A 269 -9.33 12.02 -1.20
N SER A 270 -9.68 10.79 -1.57
CA SER A 270 -10.61 10.54 -2.68
C SER A 270 -11.98 11.15 -2.38
N ILE A 271 -12.69 11.60 -3.42
CA ILE A 271 -14.04 12.19 -3.29
C ILE A 271 -15.07 11.11 -2.90
N HIS A 272 -15.09 10.75 -1.62
CA HIS A 272 -16.22 10.06 -1.01
C HIS A 272 -17.34 11.09 -0.83
N PRO A 273 -18.56 10.89 -1.38
CA PRO A 273 -19.57 11.96 -1.46
C PRO A 273 -19.94 12.60 -0.10
N VAL A 274 -19.81 11.85 1.00
CA VAL A 274 -20.10 12.31 2.36
C VAL A 274 -18.93 13.05 3.01
N LEU A 275 -17.70 12.92 2.48
CA LEU A 275 -16.48 13.61 2.93
C LEU A 275 -16.07 14.68 1.91
N ASN A 276 -17.01 15.50 1.48
CA ASN A 276 -16.77 16.50 0.46
C ASN A 276 -16.06 17.74 1.05
N PHE A 277 -14.79 17.59 1.44
CA PHE A 277 -13.93 18.63 2.01
C PHE A 277 -13.76 19.89 1.14
N CYS A 278 -14.22 19.83 -0.12
CA CYS A 278 -14.01 20.82 -1.16
C CYS A 278 -15.30 21.02 -1.98
N SER A 279 -16.47 20.98 -1.34
CA SER A 279 -17.79 20.92 -2.01
C SER A 279 -18.14 22.11 -2.91
N GLU A 280 -17.46 23.24 -2.74
CA GLU A 280 -17.63 24.45 -3.55
C GLU A 280 -16.39 24.78 -4.42
N ASP A 281 -15.31 23.99 -4.31
CA ASP A 281 -14.12 24.19 -5.13
C ASP A 281 -14.28 23.49 -6.48
N SER A 282 -13.91 24.19 -7.55
CA SER A 282 -13.89 23.63 -8.88
C SER A 282 -12.83 22.52 -9.02
N LYS A 283 -12.96 21.70 -10.07
CA LYS A 283 -11.99 20.64 -10.36
C LYS A 283 -10.57 21.19 -10.51
N GLU A 284 -10.41 22.38 -11.10
CA GLU A 284 -9.11 23.05 -11.23
C GLU A 284 -8.50 23.36 -9.85
N ARG A 285 -9.29 23.84 -8.88
CA ARG A 285 -8.76 24.12 -7.53
C ARG A 285 -8.34 22.86 -6.77
N ARG A 286 -9.04 21.73 -6.91
CA ARG A 286 -8.58 20.44 -6.33
C ARG A 286 -7.26 20.01 -6.97
N TRP A 287 -7.10 20.24 -8.28
CA TRP A 287 -5.87 19.96 -9.01
C TRP A 287 -4.68 20.81 -8.55
N GLU A 288 -4.81 22.15 -8.56
CA GLU A 288 -3.77 23.08 -8.12
C GLU A 288 -3.27 22.74 -6.72
N ARG A 289 -4.21 22.41 -5.83
CA ARG A 289 -3.93 21.98 -4.45
C ARG A 289 -3.13 20.67 -4.39
N ARG A 290 -3.47 19.69 -5.24
CA ARG A 290 -2.77 18.40 -5.33
C ARG A 290 -1.34 18.57 -5.89
N GLN A 291 -1.20 19.38 -6.94
CA GLN A 291 0.11 19.72 -7.52
C GLN A 291 0.98 20.49 -6.51
N ARG A 292 0.39 21.42 -5.74
CA ARG A 292 1.07 22.17 -4.67
C ARG A 292 1.47 21.28 -3.50
N PHE A 293 0.68 20.26 -3.18
CA PHE A 293 1.07 19.25 -2.18
C PHE A 293 2.26 18.44 -2.64
N TRP A 294 2.28 17.92 -3.87
CA TRP A 294 3.41 17.13 -4.36
C TRP A 294 4.69 17.94 -4.47
N SER A 295 4.64 19.17 -4.98
CA SER A 295 5.82 20.06 -5.09
C SER A 295 6.32 20.62 -3.75
N THR A 296 5.60 20.37 -2.64
CA THR A 296 6.06 20.67 -1.27
C THR A 296 6.18 19.42 -0.38
N SER A 297 5.96 18.23 -0.94
CA SER A 297 6.01 16.96 -0.20
C SER A 297 7.43 16.48 0.06
N SER A 298 7.59 15.72 1.13
CA SER A 298 8.84 14.99 1.36
C SER A 298 9.02 13.87 0.33
N ASP A 299 10.28 13.66 -0.04
CA ASP A 299 10.79 12.52 -0.82
C ASP A 299 10.19 11.17 -0.39
N ALA A 300 9.93 11.01 0.92
CA ALA A 300 9.31 9.81 1.48
C ALA A 300 7.85 9.66 1.01
N TYR A 301 7.00 10.68 1.18
CA TYR A 301 5.58 10.62 0.79
C TYR A 301 5.41 10.31 -0.70
N ILE A 302 6.29 10.87 -1.55
CA ILE A 302 6.32 10.57 -2.98
C ILE A 302 6.72 9.11 -3.24
N LYS A 303 7.82 8.63 -2.65
CA LYS A 303 8.27 7.21 -2.76
C LYS A 303 7.17 6.24 -2.37
N TRP A 304 6.46 6.50 -1.26
CA TRP A 304 5.35 5.66 -0.81
C TRP A 304 4.19 5.69 -1.78
N ARG A 305 3.74 6.86 -2.23
CA ARG A 305 2.60 6.95 -3.16
C ARG A 305 2.85 6.17 -4.44
N VAL A 306 3.98 6.42 -5.10
CA VAL A 306 4.26 5.82 -6.40
C VAL A 306 4.41 4.30 -6.29
N SER A 307 5.07 3.81 -5.22
CA SER A 307 5.20 2.37 -4.92
C SER A 307 3.84 1.71 -4.65
N SER A 308 2.92 2.42 -4.00
CA SER A 308 1.59 1.89 -3.71
C SER A 308 0.65 1.98 -4.91
N ILE A 309 0.81 2.94 -5.83
CA ILE A 309 0.13 2.90 -7.14
C ILE A 309 0.58 1.66 -7.93
N PHE A 310 1.88 1.33 -7.92
CA PHE A 310 2.38 0.11 -8.54
C PHE A 310 1.72 -1.16 -7.96
N GLU A 311 1.68 -1.31 -6.62
CA GLU A 311 1.01 -2.45 -5.97
C GLU A 311 -0.54 -2.42 -6.03
N ILE A 312 -1.16 -1.27 -6.34
CA ILE A 312 -2.59 -1.19 -6.71
C ILE A 312 -2.82 -1.82 -8.08
N ALA A 313 -2.04 -1.40 -9.07
CA ALA A 313 -2.24 -1.74 -10.47
C ALA A 313 -1.89 -3.21 -10.77
N ARG A 314 -0.83 -3.71 -10.12
CA ARG A 314 -0.41 -5.10 -10.20
C ARG A 314 -1.43 -6.09 -9.60
N ASP A 315 -2.38 -5.63 -8.78
CA ASP A 315 -3.45 -6.47 -8.25
C ASP A 315 -4.60 -6.56 -9.26
N GLU A 316 -4.46 -7.45 -10.24
CA GLU A 316 -5.48 -7.76 -11.28
C GLU A 316 -6.89 -8.02 -10.70
N THR A 317 -6.98 -8.40 -9.42
CA THR A 317 -8.25 -8.69 -8.74
C THR A 317 -8.95 -7.45 -8.16
N LYS A 318 -8.32 -6.27 -8.21
CA LYS A 318 -8.91 -4.97 -7.84
C LYS A 318 -9.48 -4.24 -9.07
N LEU A 319 -10.81 -4.19 -9.19
CA LEU A 319 -11.46 -3.26 -10.12
C LEU A 319 -11.24 -1.80 -9.66
N LEU A 320 -10.48 -1.03 -10.43
CA LEU A 320 -10.35 0.42 -10.20
C LEU A 320 -11.70 1.10 -10.46
N GLY A 321 -12.19 1.87 -9.48
CA GLY A 321 -13.32 2.78 -9.63
C GLY A 321 -12.88 4.12 -10.21
N ASP A 322 -13.77 4.81 -10.91
CA ASP A 322 -13.52 6.04 -11.69
C ASP A 322 -12.68 7.08 -10.94
N ALA A 323 -13.08 7.42 -9.70
CA ALA A 323 -12.37 8.39 -8.86
C ALA A 323 -10.98 7.92 -8.40
N VAL A 324 -10.77 6.61 -8.24
CA VAL A 324 -9.47 6.02 -7.88
C VAL A 324 -8.55 6.01 -9.09
N ALA A 325 -9.06 5.65 -10.27
CA ALA A 325 -8.31 5.75 -11.53
C ALA A 325 -7.90 7.20 -11.82
N LEU A 326 -8.80 8.17 -11.59
CA LEU A 326 -8.48 9.59 -11.75
C LEU A 326 -7.43 10.08 -10.75
N ASP A 327 -7.58 9.80 -9.46
CA ASP A 327 -6.56 10.16 -8.45
C ASP A 327 -5.19 9.52 -8.77
N ILE A 328 -5.17 8.27 -9.25
CA ILE A 328 -3.96 7.53 -9.65
C ILE A 328 -3.27 8.16 -10.86
N VAL A 329 -4.01 8.39 -11.95
CA VAL A 329 -3.47 9.00 -13.17
C VAL A 329 -2.97 10.41 -12.87
N THR A 330 -3.72 11.17 -12.05
CA THR A 330 -3.33 12.52 -11.62
C THR A 330 -2.02 12.51 -10.84
N ASP A 331 -1.86 11.60 -9.88
CA ASP A 331 -0.60 11.48 -9.12
C ASP A 331 0.56 11.06 -10.02
N CYS A 332 0.36 10.10 -10.94
CA CYS A 332 1.41 9.67 -11.84
C CYS A 332 1.89 10.83 -12.71
N PHE A 333 0.99 11.51 -13.42
CA PHE A 333 1.39 12.60 -14.32
C PHE A 333 1.88 13.85 -13.60
N GLN A 334 1.38 14.18 -12.40
CA GLN A 334 1.98 15.26 -11.61
C GLN A 334 3.41 14.90 -11.18
N LEU A 335 3.69 13.63 -10.85
CA LEU A 335 5.02 13.14 -10.51
C LEU A 335 5.91 12.77 -11.74
N LEU A 336 5.40 13.00 -12.96
CA LEU A 336 6.18 13.08 -14.20
C LEU A 336 6.64 14.51 -14.53
N GLY A 337 6.32 15.49 -13.69
CA GLY A 337 6.73 16.88 -13.89
C GLY A 337 8.26 17.05 -13.88
N PRO A 338 8.83 17.93 -14.74
CA PRO A 338 10.27 18.17 -14.81
C PRO A 338 10.86 18.81 -13.54
N GLU A 339 10.03 19.25 -12.59
CA GLU A 339 10.44 19.73 -11.27
C GLU A 339 10.88 18.60 -10.30
N TYR A 340 10.57 17.34 -10.61
CA TYR A 340 10.93 16.19 -9.78
C TYR A 340 12.23 15.52 -10.24
N PRO A 341 13.05 14.97 -9.31
CA PRO A 341 14.17 14.10 -9.65
C PRO A 341 13.76 12.96 -10.61
N SER A 342 14.59 12.68 -11.62
CA SER A 342 14.26 11.72 -12.69
C SER A 342 13.88 10.32 -12.19
N TRP A 343 14.43 9.84 -11.07
CA TRP A 343 14.03 8.57 -10.47
C TRP A 343 12.56 8.54 -10.01
N ILE A 344 11.97 9.70 -9.65
CA ILE A 344 10.53 9.83 -9.34
C ILE A 344 9.74 9.61 -10.63
N GLY A 345 10.10 10.32 -11.70
CA GLY A 345 9.42 10.18 -12.99
C GLY A 345 9.53 8.76 -13.57
N PHE A 346 10.67 8.08 -13.43
CA PHE A 346 10.79 6.67 -13.85
C PHE A 346 9.91 5.73 -13.02
N ARG A 347 9.80 5.95 -11.70
CA ARG A 347 8.85 5.20 -10.87
C ARG A 347 7.40 5.55 -11.24
N ALA A 348 7.09 6.80 -11.58
CA ALA A 348 5.75 7.23 -12.00
C ALA A 348 5.34 6.64 -13.37
N LEU A 349 6.24 6.65 -14.36
CA LEU A 349 6.06 5.94 -15.64
C LEU A 349 5.81 4.45 -15.39
N ARG A 350 6.60 3.81 -14.50
CA ARG A 350 6.43 2.39 -14.16
C ARG A 350 5.05 2.11 -13.58
N SER A 351 4.61 2.92 -12.61
CA SER A 351 3.30 2.77 -11.98
C SER A 351 2.15 3.02 -12.96
N LEU A 352 2.30 4.00 -13.86
CA LEU A 352 1.34 4.28 -14.92
C LEU A 352 1.29 3.18 -15.99
N HIS A 353 2.43 2.56 -16.31
CA HIS A 353 2.50 1.40 -17.19
C HIS A 353 1.68 0.22 -16.64
N GLU A 354 1.89 -0.17 -15.39
CA GLU A 354 1.07 -1.24 -14.77
C GLU A 354 -0.43 -0.88 -14.76
N VAL A 355 -0.79 0.39 -14.53
CA VAL A 355 -2.18 0.86 -14.59
C VAL A 355 -2.76 0.61 -15.99
N ILE A 356 -2.02 0.99 -17.05
CA ILE A 356 -2.40 0.71 -18.45
C ILE A 356 -2.48 -0.81 -18.71
N THR A 357 -1.54 -1.61 -18.20
CA THR A 357 -1.52 -3.07 -18.41
C THR A 357 -2.66 -3.80 -17.68
N GLN A 358 -2.99 -3.43 -16.44
CA GLN A 358 -4.18 -3.92 -15.71
C GLN A 358 -5.47 -3.60 -16.49
N SER A 359 -5.47 -2.50 -17.25
CA SER A 359 -6.57 -2.09 -18.11
C SER A 359 -6.75 -2.95 -19.37
N VAL A 360 -5.73 -3.74 -19.75
CA VAL A 360 -5.82 -4.70 -20.85
C VAL A 360 -6.81 -5.80 -20.49
N SER A 361 -6.67 -6.42 -19.32
CA SER A 361 -7.48 -7.58 -18.89
C SER A 361 -8.94 -7.24 -18.57
N ALA A 362 -9.26 -5.97 -18.31
CA ALA A 362 -10.61 -5.52 -17.99
C ALA A 362 -11.01 -4.25 -18.76
N ARG A 363 -11.82 -4.43 -19.83
CA ARG A 363 -12.38 -3.34 -20.66
C ARG A 363 -13.00 -2.17 -19.86
N SER A 364 -13.67 -2.46 -18.74
CA SER A 364 -14.25 -1.42 -17.86
C SER A 364 -13.18 -0.61 -17.12
N VAL A 365 -12.06 -1.23 -16.75
CA VAL A 365 -10.89 -0.55 -16.16
C VAL A 365 -10.16 0.26 -17.24
N ARG A 366 -10.05 -0.27 -18.48
CA ARG A 366 -9.58 0.47 -19.67
C ARG A 366 -10.30 1.80 -19.84
N VAL A 367 -11.63 1.78 -20.00
CA VAL A 367 -12.44 2.99 -20.22
C VAL A 367 -12.31 4.00 -19.06
N ARG A 368 -12.11 3.55 -17.81
CA ARG A 368 -11.93 4.42 -16.64
C ARG A 368 -10.59 5.14 -16.64
N ILE A 369 -9.48 4.41 -16.78
CA ILE A 369 -8.13 4.99 -16.89
C ILE A 369 -8.06 5.89 -18.12
N TRP A 370 -8.71 5.48 -19.20
CA TRP A 370 -8.78 6.23 -20.43
C TRP A 370 -9.48 7.59 -20.27
N ASN A 371 -10.66 7.59 -19.67
CA ASN A 371 -11.38 8.84 -19.41
C ASN A 371 -10.67 9.69 -18.34
N ALA A 372 -9.94 9.08 -17.40
CA ALA A 372 -9.07 9.79 -16.46
C ALA A 372 -7.88 10.48 -17.17
N LEU A 373 -7.20 9.81 -18.11
CA LEU A 373 -6.12 10.40 -18.90
C LEU A 373 -6.63 11.57 -19.75
N ASN A 374 -7.73 11.39 -20.47
CA ASN A 374 -8.32 12.45 -21.28
C ASN A 374 -8.74 13.65 -20.41
N ALA A 375 -9.34 13.41 -19.24
CA ALA A 375 -9.70 14.46 -18.29
C ALA A 375 -8.50 15.13 -17.62
N TYR A 376 -7.37 14.43 -17.50
CA TYR A 376 -6.10 14.98 -17.03
C TYR A 376 -5.51 15.95 -18.07
N ILE A 377 -5.29 15.48 -19.31
CA ILE A 377 -4.61 16.29 -20.33
C ILE A 377 -5.50 17.46 -20.76
N ALA A 378 -6.80 17.26 -20.95
CA ALA A 378 -7.73 18.35 -21.29
C ALA A 378 -8.05 19.30 -20.11
N GLY A 379 -7.52 19.02 -18.90
CA GLY A 379 -7.57 19.91 -17.75
C GLY A 379 -6.34 20.80 -17.59
N LEU A 380 -5.29 20.58 -18.39
CA LEU A 380 -4.07 21.39 -18.41
C LEU A 380 -4.14 22.51 -19.45
N PRO A 381 -3.42 23.64 -19.24
CA PRO A 381 -3.06 24.54 -20.32
C PRO A 381 -2.29 23.78 -21.43
N GLU A 382 -2.59 24.08 -22.69
CA GLU A 382 -2.02 23.39 -23.87
C GLU A 382 -0.48 23.33 -23.84
N HIS A 383 0.18 24.46 -23.53
CA HIS A 383 1.63 24.53 -23.38
C HIS A 383 2.18 23.55 -22.32
N ASP A 384 1.50 23.45 -21.18
CA ASP A 384 1.95 22.64 -20.04
C ASP A 384 1.68 21.14 -20.30
N ALA A 385 0.59 20.83 -21.00
CA ALA A 385 0.33 19.49 -21.53
C ALA A 385 1.39 19.06 -22.55
N ILE A 386 1.73 19.90 -23.52
CA ILE A 386 2.82 19.66 -24.50
C ILE A 386 4.16 19.46 -23.78
N GLY A 387 4.48 20.33 -22.80
CA GLY A 387 5.72 20.25 -22.01
C GLY A 387 5.83 18.94 -21.21
N LEU A 388 4.76 18.55 -20.53
CA LEU A 388 4.70 17.32 -19.74
C LEU A 388 4.80 16.05 -20.60
N LEU A 389 4.08 16.01 -21.73
CA LEU A 389 4.14 14.89 -22.66
C LEU A 389 5.53 14.78 -23.31
N ASN A 390 6.15 15.91 -23.69
CA ASN A 390 7.53 15.94 -24.18
C ASN A 390 8.54 15.47 -23.12
N HIS A 391 8.33 15.80 -21.84
CA HIS A 391 9.16 15.27 -20.77
C HIS A 391 9.01 13.74 -20.64
N ALA A 392 7.78 13.23 -20.60
CA ALA A 392 7.52 11.78 -20.55
C ALA A 392 8.13 11.04 -21.76
N VAL A 393 8.02 11.59 -22.97
CA VAL A 393 8.68 11.06 -24.19
C VAL A 393 10.21 11.08 -24.06
N THR A 394 10.79 12.13 -23.48
CA THR A 394 12.25 12.22 -23.23
C THR A 394 12.72 11.16 -22.23
N MET A 395 11.93 10.89 -21.19
CA MET A 395 12.21 9.82 -20.23
C MET A 395 12.11 8.44 -20.89
N LEU A 396 11.06 8.19 -21.69
CA LEU A 396 10.91 6.92 -22.42
C LEU A 396 12.03 6.71 -23.46
N SER A 397 12.48 7.79 -24.13
CA SER A 397 13.66 7.77 -25.02
C SER A 397 14.94 7.40 -24.25
N SER A 398 15.11 7.94 -23.05
CA SER A 398 16.26 7.64 -22.18
C SER A 398 16.25 6.18 -21.70
N LEU A 399 15.06 5.65 -21.39
CA LEU A 399 14.85 4.26 -21.00
C LEU A 399 15.14 3.29 -22.16
N LEU A 400 14.61 3.58 -23.35
CA LEU A 400 14.88 2.84 -24.59
C LEU A 400 16.37 2.81 -24.93
N TYR A 401 17.04 3.96 -24.89
CA TYR A 401 18.48 4.05 -25.21
C TYR A 401 19.34 3.29 -24.19
N ALA A 402 19.02 3.40 -22.89
CA ALA A 402 19.70 2.62 -21.85
C ALA A 402 19.54 1.11 -22.09
N PHE A 403 18.32 0.67 -22.40
CA PHE A 403 17.97 -0.73 -22.67
C PHE A 403 18.68 -1.29 -23.92
N ALA A 404 18.67 -0.55 -25.03
CA ALA A 404 19.40 -0.91 -26.24
C ALA A 404 20.92 -0.99 -26.00
N ARG A 405 21.49 -0.04 -25.23
CA ARG A 405 22.92 0.01 -24.91
C ARG A 405 23.38 -1.11 -23.96
N THR A 406 22.54 -1.58 -23.04
CA THR A 406 22.94 -2.62 -22.07
C THR A 406 23.09 -4.01 -22.68
N GLY A 407 22.55 -4.23 -23.88
CA GLY A 407 22.42 -5.57 -24.47
C GLY A 407 21.24 -6.33 -23.85
N PHE A 408 20.45 -6.98 -24.69
CA PHE A 408 19.36 -7.85 -24.22
C PHE A 408 19.93 -9.07 -23.46
N PHE A 409 19.30 -9.40 -22.34
CA PHE A 409 19.43 -10.63 -21.53
C PHE A 409 20.63 -10.85 -20.58
N ASP A 410 21.72 -10.08 -20.59
CA ASP A 410 22.81 -10.34 -19.62
C ASP A 410 22.47 -9.85 -18.19
N SER A 411 22.15 -10.79 -17.30
CA SER A 411 21.86 -10.55 -15.88
C SER A 411 23.06 -10.04 -15.09
N ASP A 412 24.25 -10.37 -15.53
CA ASP A 412 25.49 -10.17 -14.78
C ASP A 412 26.03 -8.77 -15.10
N ILE A 413 25.90 -8.31 -16.35
CA ILE A 413 26.11 -6.89 -16.72
C ILE A 413 25.14 -5.98 -15.95
N LEU A 414 23.85 -6.34 -15.85
CA LEU A 414 22.89 -5.58 -15.04
C LEU A 414 23.32 -5.57 -13.56
N THR A 415 23.76 -6.71 -13.02
CA THR A 415 24.25 -6.83 -11.64
C THR A 415 25.52 -6.01 -11.38
N GLU A 416 26.42 -5.91 -12.35
CA GLU A 416 27.61 -5.07 -12.29
C GLU A 416 27.25 -3.58 -12.33
N MET A 417 26.25 -3.18 -13.12
CA MET A 417 25.69 -1.82 -13.12
C MET A 417 24.96 -1.48 -11.81
N PHE A 418 24.26 -2.43 -11.18
CA PHE A 418 23.71 -2.24 -9.82
C PHE A 418 24.81 -2.05 -8.76
N ARG A 419 26.07 -2.41 -9.05
CA ARG A 419 27.23 -2.25 -8.14
C ARG A 419 28.07 -0.99 -8.42
N SER A 420 28.13 -0.51 -9.66
CA SER A 420 28.97 0.64 -10.02
C SER A 420 28.50 1.96 -9.37
N GLY A 421 27.22 2.05 -9.00
CA GLY A 421 26.64 3.24 -8.37
C GLY A 421 26.44 4.41 -9.33
N ASP A 422 26.59 4.18 -10.64
CA ASP A 422 26.33 5.13 -11.71
C ASP A 422 24.80 5.29 -11.91
N ASP A 423 24.33 6.47 -12.34
CA ASP A 423 22.91 6.89 -12.33
C ASP A 423 22.06 6.19 -13.42
N SER A 424 21.93 4.88 -13.28
CA SER A 424 21.31 3.99 -14.24
C SER A 424 19.78 4.09 -14.20
N VAL A 425 19.22 4.71 -15.24
CA VAL A 425 17.77 4.81 -15.54
C VAL A 425 17.02 3.49 -15.29
N THR A 426 17.63 2.35 -15.63
CA THR A 426 17.00 1.02 -15.50
C THR A 426 16.85 0.57 -14.04
N VAL A 427 17.64 1.08 -13.08
CA VAL A 427 17.52 0.83 -11.63
C VAL A 427 16.23 1.44 -11.05
N HIS A 428 15.82 2.58 -11.62
CA HIS A 428 14.65 3.34 -11.18
C HIS A 428 13.38 2.96 -11.94
N PHE A 429 13.51 2.46 -13.17
CA PHE A 429 12.36 1.93 -13.89
C PHE A 429 12.08 0.45 -13.58
N ARG A 430 13.09 -0.43 -13.55
CA ARG A 430 12.95 -1.88 -13.39
C ARG A 430 13.13 -2.34 -11.93
N PHE A 431 12.60 -3.52 -11.61
CA PHE A 431 12.83 -4.30 -10.39
C PHE A 431 13.34 -5.71 -10.73
N HIS A 432 13.98 -6.37 -9.77
CA HIS A 432 14.57 -7.71 -9.93
C HIS A 432 13.55 -8.82 -10.23
N GLY A 433 12.25 -8.58 -10.03
CA GLY A 433 11.16 -9.52 -10.34
C GLY A 433 10.49 -9.30 -11.70
N ASP A 434 11.00 -8.39 -12.54
CA ASP A 434 10.34 -8.03 -13.81
C ASP A 434 10.73 -8.95 -14.96
N ARG A 435 9.76 -9.22 -15.84
CA ARG A 435 9.98 -9.89 -17.13
C ARG A 435 11.07 -9.16 -17.94
N PRO A 436 11.89 -9.87 -18.76
CA PRO A 436 12.85 -9.23 -19.65
C PRO A 436 12.21 -8.19 -20.60
N THR A 437 10.98 -8.45 -21.03
CA THR A 437 10.18 -7.61 -21.94
C THR A 437 9.70 -6.30 -21.33
N PHE A 438 9.66 -6.15 -20.00
CA PHE A 438 8.91 -5.11 -19.28
C PHE A 438 9.19 -3.66 -19.74
N VAL A 439 10.42 -3.39 -20.21
CA VAL A 439 10.79 -2.07 -20.77
C VAL A 439 10.20 -1.86 -22.17
N THR A 440 10.26 -2.87 -23.04
CA THR A 440 9.61 -2.88 -24.36
C THR A 440 8.09 -2.79 -24.20
N ASP A 441 7.51 -3.58 -23.30
CA ASP A 441 6.08 -3.58 -22.98
C ASP A 441 5.62 -2.16 -22.61
N ALA A 442 6.37 -1.48 -21.75
CA ALA A 442 6.10 -0.11 -21.36
C ALA A 442 6.15 0.88 -22.54
N ILE A 443 7.18 0.81 -23.38
CA ILE A 443 7.34 1.68 -24.54
C ILE A 443 6.18 1.49 -25.52
N VAL A 444 5.83 0.24 -25.85
CA VAL A 444 4.70 -0.09 -26.73
C VAL A 444 3.37 0.38 -26.13
N HIS A 445 3.12 0.11 -24.85
CA HIS A 445 1.90 0.56 -24.17
C HIS A 445 1.81 2.08 -24.09
N PHE A 446 2.91 2.81 -23.89
CA PHE A 446 2.90 4.28 -23.90
C PHE A 446 2.67 4.87 -25.29
N ILE A 447 3.32 4.34 -26.34
CA ILE A 447 3.06 4.75 -27.72
C ILE A 447 1.58 4.55 -28.05
N HIS A 448 1.03 3.35 -27.79
CA HIS A 448 -0.39 3.05 -28.01
C HIS A 448 -1.34 3.95 -27.19
N CYS A 449 -1.01 4.20 -25.92
CA CYS A 449 -1.81 5.04 -25.01
C CYS A 449 -1.85 6.50 -25.47
N PHE A 450 -0.73 7.10 -25.90
CA PHE A 450 -0.76 8.46 -26.42
C PHE A 450 -1.34 8.53 -27.85
N THR A 451 -1.13 7.51 -28.68
CA THR A 451 -1.78 7.31 -29.99
C THR A 451 -3.31 7.45 -29.89
N LEU A 452 -3.95 6.66 -29.04
CA LEU A 452 -5.41 6.69 -28.85
C LEU A 452 -5.93 8.06 -28.38
N ALA A 453 -5.10 8.87 -27.71
CA ALA A 453 -5.50 10.17 -27.18
C ALA A 453 -5.48 11.23 -28.30
N ALA A 454 -4.61 11.09 -29.30
CA ALA A 454 -4.62 11.92 -30.49
C ALA A 454 -5.83 11.66 -31.41
N GLU A 455 -6.43 10.47 -31.38
CA GLU A 455 -7.69 10.18 -32.08
C GLU A 455 -8.88 10.96 -31.51
N ARG A 456 -8.84 11.30 -30.21
CA ARG A 456 -9.88 12.10 -29.57
C ARG A 456 -9.60 13.59 -29.79
N ASN A 457 -10.37 14.20 -30.71
CA ASN A 457 -10.25 15.60 -31.17
C ASN A 457 -9.82 16.63 -30.12
N ASN A 458 -10.32 16.53 -28.87
CA ASN A 458 -10.03 17.46 -27.78
C ASN A 458 -8.55 17.49 -27.32
N VAL A 459 -7.74 16.48 -27.69
CA VAL A 459 -6.33 16.34 -27.28
C VAL A 459 -5.39 16.16 -28.49
N ARG A 460 -5.94 16.17 -29.71
CA ARG A 460 -5.23 15.86 -30.94
C ARG A 460 -4.04 16.78 -31.22
N GLU A 461 -4.30 18.09 -31.30
CA GLU A 461 -3.27 19.08 -31.63
C GLU A 461 -2.17 19.14 -30.56
N VAL A 462 -2.54 18.95 -29.29
CA VAL A 462 -1.62 18.84 -28.14
C VAL A 462 -0.61 17.72 -28.37
N ILE A 463 -1.07 16.52 -28.74
CA ILE A 463 -0.21 15.34 -28.90
C ILE A 463 0.59 15.38 -30.19
N LEU A 464 0.00 15.87 -31.30
CA LEU A 464 0.72 16.09 -32.56
C LEU A 464 1.81 17.18 -32.44
N SER A 465 1.71 18.06 -31.44
CA SER A 465 2.74 19.06 -31.09
C SER A 465 3.84 18.52 -30.15
N THR A 466 3.91 17.20 -29.93
CA THR A 466 4.97 16.56 -29.13
C THR A 466 5.94 15.76 -30.00
N ASN A 467 7.09 15.43 -29.42
CA ASN A 467 8.11 14.55 -30.00
C ASN A 467 7.67 13.07 -30.09
N LEU A 468 6.41 12.74 -29.72
CA LEU A 468 5.89 11.37 -29.75
C LEU A 468 6.06 10.65 -31.10
N PRO A 469 5.80 11.27 -32.28
CA PRO A 469 5.97 10.58 -33.56
C PRO A 469 7.43 10.15 -33.79
N SER A 470 8.38 11.08 -33.62
CA SER A 470 9.81 10.79 -33.78
C SER A 470 10.36 9.84 -32.72
N PHE A 471 9.77 9.81 -31.52
CA PHE A 471 10.08 8.78 -30.52
C PHE A 471 9.53 7.41 -30.93
N ALA A 472 8.33 7.31 -31.50
CA ALA A 472 7.78 6.06 -32.00
C ALA A 472 8.60 5.52 -33.19
N GLU A 473 9.00 6.38 -34.13
CA GLU A 473 9.94 6.07 -35.21
C GLU A 473 11.28 5.55 -34.66
N SER A 474 11.91 6.30 -33.75
CA SER A 474 13.17 5.91 -33.10
C SER A 474 13.05 4.62 -32.29
N SER A 475 11.87 4.32 -31.74
CA SER A 475 11.59 3.07 -31.01
C SER A 475 11.57 1.88 -31.95
N VAL A 476 10.98 2.01 -33.13
CA VAL A 476 11.00 0.96 -34.16
C VAL A 476 12.44 0.72 -34.64
N GLU A 477 13.22 1.76 -34.87
CA GLU A 477 14.61 1.63 -35.32
C GLU A 477 15.51 0.95 -34.26
N LEU A 478 15.46 1.40 -33.01
CA LEU A 478 16.29 0.81 -31.94
C LEU A 478 15.86 -0.61 -31.56
N LEU A 479 14.58 -0.96 -31.68
CA LEU A 479 14.12 -2.34 -31.51
C LEU A 479 14.54 -3.22 -32.70
N ARG A 480 14.43 -2.73 -33.94
CA ARG A 480 14.92 -3.43 -35.15
C ARG A 480 16.40 -3.76 -35.03
N ASP A 481 17.22 -2.77 -34.67
CA ASP A 481 18.68 -2.91 -34.63
C ASP A 481 19.15 -3.80 -33.46
N ALA A 482 18.31 -3.99 -32.43
CA ALA A 482 18.52 -4.95 -31.35
C ALA A 482 18.24 -6.43 -31.74
N PHE A 483 17.58 -6.69 -32.88
CA PHE A 483 17.26 -8.05 -33.36
C PHE A 483 17.83 -8.35 -34.78
N PRO A 484 19.16 -8.21 -35.02
CA PRO A 484 19.74 -8.05 -36.36
C PRO A 484 19.95 -9.35 -37.17
N HIS A 485 19.30 -10.48 -36.85
CA HIS A 485 19.71 -11.82 -37.31
C HIS A 485 18.62 -12.69 -37.97
N GLU A 486 17.49 -12.11 -38.42
CA GLU A 486 16.50 -12.85 -39.23
C GLU A 486 16.55 -12.51 -40.73
N PRO A 487 16.37 -13.50 -41.63
CA PRO A 487 16.28 -13.27 -43.07
C PRO A 487 14.90 -12.74 -43.51
N ALA A 488 14.92 -11.96 -44.60
CA ALA A 488 13.73 -11.44 -45.28
C ALA A 488 13.13 -12.46 -46.28
N TYR A 489 11.87 -12.24 -46.65
CA TYR A 489 11.09 -13.00 -47.64
C TYR A 489 10.29 -12.03 -48.54
N THR A 490 9.79 -12.49 -49.70
CA THR A 490 9.12 -11.62 -50.69
C THR A 490 7.60 -11.63 -50.60
N ILE A 491 6.97 -10.67 -51.29
CA ILE A 491 5.53 -10.38 -51.24
C ILE A 491 4.70 -11.37 -52.05
N GLU A 492 5.25 -11.99 -53.08
CA GLU A 492 4.50 -12.98 -53.87
C GLU A 492 4.05 -14.17 -52.99
N GLU A 493 4.90 -14.60 -52.05
CA GLU A 493 4.55 -15.62 -51.05
C GLU A 493 3.40 -15.19 -50.11
N LEU A 494 3.33 -13.90 -49.76
CA LEU A 494 2.30 -13.35 -48.87
C LEU A 494 0.97 -13.15 -49.62
N SER A 495 1.03 -12.79 -50.90
CA SER A 495 -0.14 -12.51 -51.74
C SER A 495 -1.08 -13.71 -51.91
N SER A 496 -0.55 -14.93 -51.81
CA SER A 496 -1.32 -16.18 -51.88
C SER A 496 -2.06 -16.55 -50.59
N GLU A 497 -1.73 -15.96 -49.44
CA GLU A 497 -2.40 -16.24 -48.15
C GLU A 497 -3.41 -15.15 -47.75
N LEU A 498 -3.45 -14.02 -48.47
CA LEU A 498 -4.29 -12.85 -48.15
C LEU A 498 -5.64 -12.90 -48.89
N THR A 499 -6.74 -12.97 -48.13
CA THR A 499 -8.11 -13.01 -48.66
C THR A 499 -8.67 -11.65 -49.09
N SER A 500 -8.08 -10.53 -48.67
CA SER A 500 -8.46 -9.18 -49.11
C SER A 500 -7.38 -8.58 -50.01
N LYS A 501 -7.69 -8.47 -51.29
CA LYS A 501 -6.90 -7.70 -52.27
C LYS A 501 -6.94 -6.19 -51.95
N GLU A 502 -8.05 -5.71 -51.40
CA GLU A 502 -8.31 -4.30 -51.12
C GLU A 502 -7.35 -3.74 -50.06
N ALA A 503 -6.93 -4.54 -49.07
CA ALA A 503 -5.92 -4.13 -48.10
C ALA A 503 -4.53 -3.88 -48.76
N VAL A 504 -4.17 -4.67 -49.77
CA VAL A 504 -2.92 -4.51 -50.55
C VAL A 504 -3.02 -3.31 -51.48
N ASP A 505 -4.15 -3.14 -52.19
CA ASP A 505 -4.38 -2.01 -53.10
C ASP A 505 -4.46 -0.67 -52.31
N LEU A 506 -5.05 -0.66 -51.10
CA LEU A 506 -5.07 0.51 -50.21
C LEU A 506 -3.66 0.92 -49.73
N TYR A 507 -2.82 -0.06 -49.34
CA TYR A 507 -1.42 0.20 -48.99
C TYR A 507 -0.69 0.88 -50.15
N LYS A 508 -0.79 0.31 -51.36
CA LYS A 508 -0.15 0.82 -52.59
C LYS A 508 -0.68 2.19 -53.05
N THR A 509 -1.82 2.62 -52.52
CA THR A 509 -2.38 3.95 -52.77
C THR A 509 -1.70 5.05 -51.92
N HIS A 510 -0.98 4.67 -50.85
CA HIS A 510 -0.37 5.60 -49.90
C HIS A 510 1.15 5.47 -49.75
N TYR A 511 1.74 4.34 -50.13
CA TYR A 511 3.20 4.17 -50.20
C TYR A 511 3.62 3.56 -51.54
N ASP A 512 4.80 3.96 -52.01
CA ASP A 512 5.43 3.41 -53.21
C ASP A 512 5.80 1.92 -53.03
N GLU A 513 5.79 1.13 -54.11
CA GLU A 513 6.10 -0.31 -54.04
C GLU A 513 7.54 -0.58 -53.56
N SER A 514 8.43 0.41 -53.59
CA SER A 514 9.75 0.31 -52.97
C SER A 514 9.73 0.15 -51.44
N THR A 515 8.75 0.74 -50.73
CA THR A 515 8.68 0.66 -49.25
C THR A 515 8.31 -0.74 -48.76
N LEU A 516 7.59 -1.48 -49.61
CA LEU A 516 7.15 -2.85 -49.39
C LEU A 516 8.31 -3.85 -49.26
N HIS A 517 9.51 -3.48 -49.75
CA HIS A 517 10.72 -4.31 -49.68
C HIS A 517 11.63 -4.02 -48.47
N ALA A 518 11.20 -3.20 -47.52
CA ALA A 518 11.90 -3.01 -46.25
C ALA A 518 11.88 -4.30 -45.40
N PRO A 519 12.92 -4.61 -44.60
CA PRO A 519 12.97 -5.82 -43.79
C PRO A 519 11.94 -5.84 -42.64
N PHE A 520 11.48 -4.65 -42.23
CA PHE A 520 10.36 -4.43 -41.32
C PHE A 520 9.65 -3.14 -41.75
N SER A 521 8.34 -3.05 -41.53
CA SER A 521 7.52 -1.96 -42.07
C SER A 521 6.32 -1.67 -41.14
N LEU A 522 6.51 -0.75 -40.17
CA LEU A 522 5.40 -0.23 -39.36
C LEU A 522 4.72 0.92 -40.11
N HIS A 523 3.53 0.67 -40.66
CA HIS A 523 2.75 1.68 -41.38
C HIS A 523 1.45 2.00 -40.64
N VAL A 524 1.45 3.10 -39.88
CA VAL A 524 0.26 3.61 -39.16
C VAL A 524 -0.69 4.29 -40.15
N LEU A 525 -1.27 3.53 -41.07
CA LEU A 525 -2.29 3.99 -42.01
C LEU A 525 -3.60 4.24 -41.26
N GLN A 526 -3.89 5.51 -40.97
CA GLN A 526 -5.13 5.96 -40.33
C GLN A 526 -5.47 5.16 -39.05
N TRP A 527 -4.43 4.79 -38.27
CA TRP A 527 -4.51 4.01 -37.02
C TRP A 527 -4.83 2.50 -37.15
N ASN A 528 -4.83 1.93 -38.38
CA ASN A 528 -5.52 0.67 -38.67
C ASN A 528 -4.64 -0.53 -39.07
N VAL A 529 -3.31 -0.44 -38.96
CA VAL A 529 -2.40 -1.55 -39.29
C VAL A 529 -1.24 -1.62 -38.30
N LEU A 530 -1.06 -2.78 -37.68
CA LEU A 530 0.09 -3.13 -36.85
C LEU A 530 0.76 -4.39 -37.42
N LEU A 531 1.90 -4.17 -38.08
CA LEU A 531 2.69 -5.21 -38.74
C LEU A 531 3.85 -5.65 -37.84
N LEU A 532 3.70 -6.80 -37.18
CA LEU A 532 4.69 -7.39 -36.29
C LEU A 532 4.94 -8.86 -36.68
N LYS A 533 6.19 -9.32 -36.51
CA LYS A 533 6.70 -10.63 -36.98
C LYS A 533 7.58 -11.24 -35.89
N GLY A 534 7.42 -12.54 -35.64
CA GLY A 534 8.40 -13.38 -34.92
C GLY A 534 8.56 -14.71 -35.64
N ALA A 535 9.62 -15.46 -35.33
CA ALA A 535 9.87 -16.78 -35.95
C ALA A 535 10.58 -17.77 -34.99
N ILE A 536 10.80 -18.99 -35.50
CA ILE A 536 11.26 -20.19 -34.79
C ILE A 536 10.15 -20.82 -33.91
N ARG A 537 9.46 -21.89 -34.33
CA ARG A 537 9.63 -22.65 -35.59
C ARG A 537 8.40 -23.40 -36.13
N THR A 538 7.27 -23.45 -35.41
CA THR A 538 6.10 -24.28 -35.80
C THR A 538 4.76 -23.54 -35.78
N GLN A 539 4.75 -22.22 -36.01
CA GLN A 539 3.51 -21.46 -36.18
C GLN A 539 3.62 -20.28 -37.16
N ARG A 540 2.46 -19.67 -37.43
CA ARG A 540 2.10 -18.95 -38.67
C ARG A 540 2.65 -17.51 -38.72
N ARG A 541 2.86 -16.99 -39.94
CA ARG A 541 2.77 -15.54 -40.20
C ARG A 541 1.31 -15.09 -40.03
N ARG A 542 1.05 -13.87 -39.58
CA ARG A 542 -0.29 -13.24 -39.62
C ARG A 542 -0.13 -11.74 -39.92
N LEU A 543 -0.75 -11.27 -41.00
CA LEU A 543 -1.03 -9.85 -41.16
C LEU A 543 -2.28 -9.55 -40.32
N ILE A 544 -2.14 -8.77 -39.25
CA ILE A 544 -3.30 -8.33 -38.48
C ILE A 544 -3.89 -7.09 -39.19
N VAL A 545 -4.74 -7.33 -40.20
CA VAL A 545 -5.61 -6.30 -40.76
C VAL A 545 -6.72 -6.04 -39.74
N THR A 546 -6.39 -5.26 -38.73
CA THR A 546 -7.31 -4.87 -37.69
C THR A 546 -8.44 -4.02 -38.32
N PRO A 547 -9.71 -4.47 -38.32
CA PRO A 547 -10.78 -3.89 -39.16
C PRO A 547 -11.09 -2.41 -38.80
N PRO A 548 -11.79 -1.63 -39.63
CA PRO A 548 -12.12 -0.21 -39.41
C PRO A 548 -12.97 0.15 -38.16
N THR A 549 -13.08 -0.77 -37.22
CA THR A 549 -13.77 -0.69 -35.92
C THR A 549 -13.03 -1.48 -34.83
N TRP A 550 -11.79 -1.95 -35.04
CA TRP A 550 -11.04 -2.75 -34.06
C TRP A 550 -10.77 -2.00 -32.74
N TRP A 551 -10.77 -0.66 -32.82
CA TRP A 551 -10.65 0.28 -31.72
C TRP A 551 -12.01 0.75 -31.18
N ASP A 552 -13.12 0.46 -31.88
CA ASP A 552 -14.47 0.77 -31.43
C ASP A 552 -15.01 -0.37 -30.55
N PRO A 553 -15.05 -0.18 -29.21
CA PRO A 553 -15.48 -1.23 -28.32
C PRO A 553 -16.98 -1.51 -28.42
N GLU A 554 -17.81 -0.64 -29.02
CA GLU A 554 -19.24 -0.93 -29.19
C GLU A 554 -19.50 -1.98 -30.29
N THR A 555 -18.50 -2.33 -31.09
CA THR A 555 -18.61 -3.53 -31.94
C THR A 555 -18.63 -4.81 -31.11
N THR A 556 -19.68 -5.60 -31.32
CA THR A 556 -19.91 -6.90 -30.68
C THR A 556 -19.36 -8.07 -31.51
N ASP A 557 -18.50 -7.80 -32.50
CA ASP A 557 -17.87 -8.86 -33.29
C ASP A 557 -16.87 -9.63 -32.43
N GLU A 558 -17.10 -10.93 -32.31
CA GLU A 558 -16.24 -11.83 -31.52
C GLU A 558 -14.84 -11.92 -32.16
N ASP A 559 -14.76 -11.84 -33.49
CA ASP A 559 -13.50 -11.83 -34.26
C ASP A 559 -12.59 -10.62 -33.94
N ALA A 560 -13.17 -9.44 -33.67
CA ALA A 560 -12.38 -8.24 -33.32
C ALA A 560 -11.73 -8.34 -31.92
N ASN A 561 -12.38 -9.06 -31.00
CA ASN A 561 -11.82 -9.35 -29.68
C ASN A 561 -10.77 -10.48 -29.73
N LEU A 562 -10.92 -11.42 -30.67
CA LEU A 562 -9.97 -12.52 -30.88
C LEU A 562 -8.58 -12.02 -31.31
N ASP A 563 -8.49 -11.19 -32.34
CA ASP A 563 -7.18 -10.73 -32.85
C ASP A 563 -6.51 -9.66 -31.97
N THR A 564 -7.28 -8.89 -31.18
CA THR A 564 -6.68 -8.02 -30.14
C THR A 564 -6.18 -8.81 -28.94
N GLY A 565 -6.85 -9.89 -28.53
CA GLY A 565 -6.31 -10.83 -27.54
C GLY A 565 -5.02 -11.51 -28.02
N PHE A 566 -5.02 -11.96 -29.28
CA PHE A 566 -3.86 -12.58 -29.93
C PHE A 566 -2.61 -11.69 -29.93
N LEU A 567 -2.76 -10.37 -30.12
CA LEU A 567 -1.65 -9.41 -30.04
C LEU A 567 -1.01 -9.36 -28.64
N TYR A 568 -1.81 -9.42 -27.57
CA TYR A 568 -1.33 -9.35 -26.19
C TYR A 568 -0.74 -10.67 -25.67
N ASP A 569 -1.24 -11.83 -26.13
CA ASP A 569 -0.59 -13.10 -25.84
C ASP A 569 0.69 -13.29 -26.68
N TRP A 570 0.77 -12.73 -27.91
CA TRP A 570 1.99 -12.77 -28.73
C TRP A 570 3.13 -11.89 -28.18
N LEU A 571 2.83 -10.70 -27.62
CA LEU A 571 3.84 -9.86 -26.94
C LEU A 571 4.34 -10.45 -25.60
N ARG A 572 3.83 -11.62 -25.19
CA ARG A 572 4.05 -12.23 -23.87
C ARG A 572 4.84 -13.55 -23.93
N GLU A 573 5.00 -14.15 -25.11
CA GLU A 573 5.82 -15.35 -25.35
C GLU A 573 7.30 -15.01 -25.63
#